data_AF-A0A7S2QFI9-F1
#
_entry.id   AF-A0A7S2QFI9-F1
#
_cell.length_a   1.000
_cell.length_b   1.000
_cell.length_c   1.000
_cell.angle_alpha   90.00
_cell.angle_beta   90.00
_cell.angle_gamma   90.00
#
_symmetry.space_group_name_H-M   'P 1'
#
loop_
_entity.id
_entity.type
_entity.pdbx_description
1 polymer ?
#
loop_
_entity_poly.entity_id
_entity_poly.type
_entity_poly.pdbx_seq_one_letter_code
_entity_poly.pdbx_strand_id
1 'polypeptide(L)'
;YKQEGEGTSHLYRLVVKPDNTVRVEIDEEKIYEGSLKEDWDMLKPKEIEDPDDKKPSDWVDDSMMDDPEDKKPDDWVEEKRVADSEAKKPDDWDDEEDGEGEAPMKDN
;
A
#
# COMPACT_ATOMS: atom_id res chain seq x y z
N TYR A 1 22.17 -12.82 -9.48
CA TYR A 1 23.65 -12.95 -9.55
C TYR A 1 24.02 -13.28 -10.99
N LYS A 2 24.69 -12.36 -11.69
CA LYS A 2 25.12 -12.58 -13.08
C LYS A 2 26.32 -13.52 -13.09
N GLN A 3 26.08 -14.82 -13.18
CA GLN A 3 27.04 -15.73 -13.81
C GLN A 3 26.48 -16.04 -15.19
N GLU A 4 26.53 -15.05 -16.09
CA GLU A 4 26.18 -15.27 -17.49
C GLU A 4 27.49 -15.45 -18.25
N GLY A 5 27.84 -16.71 -18.53
CA GLY A 5 29.04 -17.05 -19.28
C GLY A 5 29.54 -18.47 -19.01
N GLU A 6 28.81 -19.49 -19.45
CA GLU A 6 29.38 -20.85 -19.53
C GLU A 6 30.54 -20.84 -20.54
N GLY A 7 31.77 -21.00 -20.05
CA GLY A 7 32.98 -21.17 -20.89
C GLY A 7 34.07 -20.09 -20.76
N THR A 8 33.84 -19.01 -20.00
CA THR A 8 34.85 -17.97 -19.75
C THR A 8 35.46 -18.10 -18.35
N SER A 9 36.79 -17.94 -18.24
CA SER A 9 37.47 -17.86 -16.95
C SER A 9 37.32 -16.44 -16.39
N HIS A 10 36.91 -16.32 -15.13
CA HIS A 10 36.76 -15.04 -14.44
C HIS A 10 37.72 -14.97 -13.24
N LEU A 11 38.30 -13.79 -13.00
CA LEU A 11 39.15 -13.53 -11.85
C LEU A 11 38.31 -12.94 -10.71
N TYR A 12 38.12 -13.70 -9.65
CA TYR A 12 37.48 -13.21 -8.43
C TYR A 12 38.55 -12.79 -7.41
N ARG A 13 38.50 -11.54 -6.95
CA ARG A 13 39.42 -11.01 -5.93
C ARG A 13 38.64 -10.38 -4.78
N LEU A 14 38.88 -10.88 -3.57
CA LEU A 14 38.39 -10.31 -2.32
C LEU A 14 39.57 -9.70 -1.58
N VAL A 15 39.52 -8.40 -1.30
CA VAL A 15 40.52 -7.68 -0.51
C VAL A 15 39.90 -7.30 0.82
N VAL A 16 40.46 -7.80 1.91
CA VAL A 16 40.06 -7.46 3.29
C VAL A 16 41.18 -6.66 3.93
N LYS A 17 40.87 -5.46 4.41
CA LYS A 17 41.83 -4.58 5.08
C LYS A 17 41.68 -4.65 6.60
N PRO A 18 42.76 -4.36 7.36
CA PRO A 18 42.71 -4.35 8.82
C PRO A 18 41.83 -3.23 9.43
N ASP A 19 41.42 -2.24 8.62
CA ASP A 19 40.44 -1.21 9.01
C ASP A 19 38.98 -1.72 9.00
N ASN A 20 38.75 -3.00 8.72
CA ASN A 20 37.45 -3.66 8.53
C ASN A 20 36.74 -3.27 7.23
N THR A 21 37.43 -2.68 6.25
CA THR A 21 36.87 -2.50 4.91
C THR A 21 37.11 -3.72 4.03
N VAL A 22 36.13 -4.00 3.17
CA VAL A 22 36.15 -5.10 2.21
C VAL A 22 35.92 -4.56 0.81
N ARG A 23 36.62 -5.13 -0.17
CA ARG A 23 36.43 -4.86 -1.60
C ARG A 23 36.35 -6.17 -2.36
N VAL A 24 35.34 -6.29 -3.23
CA VAL A 24 35.15 -7.43 -4.13
C VAL A 24 35.31 -6.96 -5.57
N GLU A 25 36.08 -7.71 -6.32
CA GLU A 25 36.37 -7.44 -7.72
C GLU A 25 36.17 -8.70 -8.57
N ILE A 26 35.64 -8.51 -9.77
CA ILE A 26 35.53 -9.53 -10.82
C ILE A 26 36.21 -8.97 -12.06
N ASP A 27 37.17 -9.70 -12.63
CA ASP A 27 37.91 -9.30 -13.83
C ASP A 27 38.53 -7.89 -13.72
N GLU A 28 39.12 -7.61 -12.55
CA GLU A 28 39.70 -6.31 -12.16
C GLU A 28 38.69 -5.16 -12.02
N GLU A 29 37.40 -5.39 -12.28
CA GLU A 29 36.32 -4.44 -12.02
C GLU A 29 35.86 -4.52 -10.57
N LYS A 30 35.78 -3.37 -9.90
CA LYS A 30 35.26 -3.24 -8.53
C LYS A 30 33.74 -3.34 -8.52
N ILE A 31 33.23 -4.48 -8.08
CA ILE A 31 31.78 -4.72 -7.98
C ILE A 31 31.21 -4.37 -6.61
N TYR A 32 32.04 -4.32 -5.56
CA TYR A 32 31.61 -3.99 -4.21
C TYR A 32 32.75 -3.42 -3.36
N GLU A 33 32.43 -2.45 -2.51
CA GLU A 33 33.32 -1.86 -1.50
C GLU A 33 32.47 -1.43 -0.31
N GLY A 34 32.82 -1.87 0.89
CA GLY A 34 32.02 -1.63 2.09
C GLY A 34 32.77 -1.93 3.38
N SER A 35 32.04 -1.84 4.50
CA SER A 35 32.53 -2.09 5.85
C SER A 35 32.00 -3.45 6.31
N LEU A 36 32.92 -4.35 6.64
CA LEU A 36 32.59 -5.69 7.12
C LEU A 36 31.66 -5.60 8.35
N LYS A 37 31.86 -4.62 9.24
CA LYS A 37 31.06 -4.47 10.46
C LYS A 37 29.66 -3.87 10.25
N GLU A 38 29.44 -3.16 9.16
CA GLU A 38 28.21 -2.37 8.96
C GLU A 38 27.34 -2.99 7.88
N ASP A 39 27.95 -3.49 6.82
CA ASP A 39 27.23 -4.10 5.71
C ASP A 39 26.85 -5.57 5.96
N TRP A 40 27.54 -6.27 6.89
CA TRP A 40 27.33 -7.69 7.14
C TRP A 40 26.85 -7.94 8.57
N ASP A 41 25.89 -8.85 8.70
CA ASP A 41 25.28 -9.27 9.98
C ASP A 41 26.21 -10.21 10.75
N MET A 42 27.33 -9.66 11.25
CA MET A 42 28.26 -10.39 12.13
C MET A 42 28.20 -9.91 13.58
N LEU A 43 27.75 -8.68 13.79
CA LEU A 43 27.58 -8.11 15.11
C LEU A 43 26.11 -8.15 15.48
N LYS A 44 25.82 -8.40 16.75
CA LYS A 44 24.48 -8.18 17.28
C LYS A 44 24.04 -6.74 16.95
N PRO A 45 22.74 -6.52 16.70
CA PRO A 45 22.24 -5.20 16.38
C PRO A 45 22.71 -4.20 17.43
N LYS A 46 23.26 -3.06 16.97
CA LYS A 46 23.78 -2.00 17.85
C LYS A 46 22.67 -1.37 18.69
N GLU A 47 21.45 -1.41 18.17
CA GLU A 47 20.24 -0.91 18.79
C GLU A 47 19.25 -2.07 18.90
N ILE A 48 18.74 -2.31 20.11
CA ILE A 48 17.65 -3.24 20.37
C ILE A 48 16.41 -2.41 20.66
N GLU A 49 15.25 -2.82 20.16
CA GLU A 49 13.99 -2.24 20.58
C GLU A 49 13.86 -2.44 22.10
N ASP A 50 13.49 -1.37 22.82
CA ASP A 50 13.35 -1.43 24.27
C ASP A 50 12.17 -2.36 24.61
N PRO A 51 12.42 -3.51 25.27
CA PRO A 51 11.37 -4.49 25.58
C PRO A 51 10.31 -3.96 26.56
N ASP A 52 10.60 -2.87 27.27
CA ASP A 52 9.66 -2.19 28.16
C ASP A 52 8.90 -1.06 27.45
N ASP A 53 9.30 -0.69 26.24
CA ASP A 53 8.60 0.32 25.45
C ASP A 53 7.30 -0.28 24.89
N LYS A 54 6.19 0.35 25.27
CA LYS A 54 4.84 -0.07 24.90
C LYS A 54 4.18 1.11 24.24
N LYS A 55 3.68 0.89 23.02
CA LYS A 55 2.83 1.86 22.33
C LYS A 55 1.75 2.35 23.31
N PRO A 56 1.67 3.67 23.58
CA PRO A 56 0.67 4.24 24.47
C PRO A 56 -0.74 3.86 24.02
N SER A 57 -1.65 3.63 24.97
CA SER A 57 -3.06 3.30 24.64
C SER A 57 -3.79 4.39 23.86
N ASP A 58 -3.25 5.61 23.86
CA ASP A 58 -3.78 6.78 23.15
C ASP A 58 -3.15 6.97 21.75
N TRP A 59 -2.26 6.07 21.33
CA TRP A 59 -1.60 6.14 20.03
C TRP A 59 -2.53 5.61 18.93
N VAL A 60 -3.05 6.51 18.09
CA VAL A 60 -3.84 6.16 16.92
C VAL A 60 -2.92 5.83 15.73
N ASP A 61 -3.09 4.64 15.14
CA ASP A 61 -2.34 4.20 13.94
C ASP A 61 -3.07 4.56 12.63
N ASP A 62 -4.36 4.90 12.72
CA ASP A 62 -5.17 5.33 11.59
C ASP A 62 -4.73 6.71 11.08
N SER A 63 -4.39 6.78 9.80
CA SER A 63 -3.97 8.01 9.12
C SER A 63 -5.11 9.00 8.87
N MET A 64 -6.35 8.53 8.96
CA MET A 64 -7.57 9.32 8.83
C MET A 64 -8.56 8.87 9.92
N MET A 65 -9.08 9.83 10.68
CA MET A 65 -10.17 9.61 11.63
C MET A 65 -11.39 10.40 11.13
N ASP A 66 -12.58 9.78 11.19
CA ASP A 66 -13.84 10.48 10.94
C ASP A 66 -13.99 11.61 11.96
N ASP A 67 -14.35 12.81 11.49
CA ASP A 67 -14.53 13.97 12.35
C ASP A 67 -15.77 13.76 13.25
N PRO A 68 -15.61 13.72 14.58
CA PRO A 68 -16.71 13.47 15.51
C PRO A 68 -17.77 14.59 15.52
N GLU A 69 -17.48 15.76 14.96
CA GLU A 69 -18.45 16.85 14.78
C GLU A 69 -19.21 16.76 13.45
N ASP A 70 -18.75 15.91 12.51
CA ASP A 70 -19.39 15.76 11.22
C ASP A 70 -20.64 14.87 11.34
N LYS A 71 -21.76 15.39 10.85
CA LYS A 71 -23.06 14.70 10.86
C LYS A 71 -23.53 14.59 9.43
N LYS A 72 -23.91 13.38 9.03
CA LYS A 72 -24.57 13.16 7.73
C LYS A 72 -25.72 14.17 7.57
N PRO A 73 -25.74 14.98 6.50
CA PRO A 73 -26.80 15.94 6.28
C PRO A 73 -28.15 15.22 6.11
N ASP A 74 -29.25 15.88 6.49
CA ASP A 74 -30.61 15.30 6.43
C ASP A 74 -31.04 14.83 5.03
N ASP A 75 -30.38 15.32 3.96
CA ASP A 75 -30.64 14.94 2.55
C ASP A 75 -29.69 13.83 2.05
N TRP A 76 -28.89 13.23 2.92
CA TRP A 76 -27.95 12.16 2.55
C TRP A 76 -28.70 10.84 2.28
N VAL A 77 -28.92 10.53 1.00
CA VAL A 77 -29.56 9.27 0.59
C VAL A 77 -28.50 8.17 0.43
N GLU A 78 -28.53 7.16 1.32
CA GLU A 78 -27.63 6.00 1.28
C GLU A 78 -28.03 4.96 0.23
N GLU A 79 -29.28 5.03 -0.26
CA GLU A 79 -29.77 4.14 -1.30
C GLU A 79 -29.20 4.52 -2.67
N LYS A 80 -28.53 3.57 -3.30
CA LYS A 80 -27.93 3.75 -4.63
C LYS A 80 -28.96 4.06 -5.71
N ARG A 81 -30.24 3.73 -5.48
CA ARG A 81 -31.32 3.92 -6.44
C ARG A 81 -32.48 4.64 -5.79
N VAL A 82 -32.85 5.79 -6.34
CA VAL A 82 -33.98 6.62 -5.89
C VAL A 82 -35.07 6.66 -6.95
N ALA A 83 -36.33 6.74 -6.53
CA ALA A 83 -37.45 6.92 -7.48
C ALA A 83 -37.27 8.23 -8.24
N ASP A 84 -37.33 8.18 -9.58
CA ASP A 84 -37.16 9.36 -10.41
C ASP A 84 -38.38 10.27 -10.29
N SER A 85 -38.25 11.32 -9.48
CA SER A 85 -39.32 12.31 -9.26
C SER A 85 -39.66 13.13 -10.51
N GLU A 86 -38.84 13.08 -11.57
CA GLU A 86 -39.12 13.73 -12.86
C GLU A 86 -39.77 12.79 -13.88
N ALA A 87 -39.87 11.49 -13.59
CA ALA A 87 -40.52 10.53 -14.48
C ALA A 87 -42.04 10.75 -14.48
N LYS A 88 -42.58 11.01 -15.67
CA LYS A 88 -44.03 11.13 -15.90
C LYS A 88 -44.56 9.82 -16.47
N LYS A 89 -45.74 9.41 -16.02
CA LYS A 89 -46.47 8.30 -16.63
C LYS A 89 -46.69 8.61 -18.13
N PRO A 90 -46.50 7.64 -19.03
CA PRO A 90 -46.82 7.82 -20.45
C PRO A 90 -48.27 8.26 -20.64
N ASP A 91 -48.55 9.08 -21.67
CA ASP A 91 -49.92 9.52 -22.01
C ASP A 91 -50.88 8.35 -22.34
N ASP A 92 -50.34 7.16 -22.65
CA ASP A 92 -51.07 5.94 -23.00
C ASP A 92 -51.25 4.97 -21.80
N TRP A 93 -50.88 5.38 -20.58
CA TRP A 93 -51.00 4.56 -19.36
C TRP A 93 -52.44 4.59 -18.81
N ASP A 94 -53.06 3.41 -18.64
CA ASP A 94 -54.39 3.28 -18.04
C ASP A 94 -54.31 2.59 -16.68
N ASP A 95 -54.51 3.33 -15.58
CA ASP A 95 -54.42 2.79 -14.22
C ASP A 95 -55.50 1.71 -13.91
N GLU A 96 -56.59 1.59 -14.69
CA GLU A 96 -57.61 0.53 -14.54
C GLU A 96 -57.21 -0.79 -15.22
N GLU A 97 -56.49 -0.74 -16.35
CA GLU A 97 -56.07 -1.92 -17.12
C GLU A 97 -54.63 -2.36 -16.81
N ASP A 98 -53.71 -1.41 -16.57
CA ASP A 98 -52.28 -1.62 -16.31
C ASP A 98 -51.91 -1.55 -14.81
N GLY A 99 -52.79 -1.01 -13.97
CA GLY A 99 -52.58 -0.82 -12.52
C GLY A 99 -51.85 0.48 -12.15
N GLU A 100 -51.64 0.71 -10.84
CA GLU A 100 -50.93 1.90 -10.34
C GLU A 100 -49.49 1.94 -10.86
N GLY A 101 -49.18 2.91 -11.75
CA GLY A 101 -47.84 3.04 -12.33
C GLY A 101 -46.74 3.36 -11.31
N GLU A 102 -45.69 2.54 -11.28
CA GLU A 102 -44.49 2.74 -10.46
C GLU A 102 -43.46 3.61 -11.18
N ALA A 103 -42.90 4.61 -10.48
CA ALA A 103 -41.86 5.46 -11.04
C ALA A 103 -40.54 4.67 -11.20
N PRO A 104 -39.83 4.83 -12.33
CA PRO A 104 -38.54 4.16 -12.55
C PRO A 104 -37.53 4.62 -11.50
N MET A 105 -36.74 3.67 -11.00
CA MET A 105 -35.62 3.98 -10.11
C MET A 105 -34.43 4.47 -10.94
N LYS A 106 -33.88 5.65 -10.60
CA LYS A 106 -32.62 6.18 -11.13
C LYS A 106 -31.49 5.98 -10.12
N ASP A 107 -30.26 5.88 -10.60
CA ASP A 107 -29.09 5.90 -9.69
C ASP A 107 -29.04 7.28 -9.01
N ASN A 108 -28.80 7.31 -7.70
CA ASN A 108 -28.66 8.53 -6.90
C ASN A 108 -27.37 9.29 -7.27
#